data_AF-A0A9X2TRB6-F1
#
_entry.id   AF-A0A9X2TRB6-F1
#
_cell.length_a   1.000
_cell.length_b   1.000
_cell.length_c   1.000
_cell.angle_alpha   90.00
_cell.angle_beta   90.00
_cell.angle_gamma   90.00
#
_symmetry.space_group_name_H-M   'P 1'
#
loop_
_entity.id
_entity.type
_entity.pdbx_description
1 polymer ?
#
loop_
_entity_poly.entity_id
_entity_poly.type
_entity_poly.pdbx_seq_one_letter_code
_entity_poly.pdbx_strand_id
1 'polypeptide(L)'
;MNEALAEGKARSYPFKYIQIDSEPVQKDLLDLKEIDQIADLDLNEESFLAEVRRWFLFSYYTGGMRFSDVATLQWKHIRLGPSGHTRVYWKMQKTSDNVGVPLSDDAQQILRLLNSGSGRVFGREHHLFGGEGTPVPVRVVLWRMWSREAGSPFLVLATWKADPGEATELYRRC
;
A
#
# COMPACT_ATOMS: atom_id res chain seq x y z
N MET A 1 13.29 -17.69 22.47
CA MET A 1 14.48 -17.78 23.34
C MET A 1 14.27 -17.12 24.69
N ASN A 2 13.93 -15.83 24.73
CA ASN A 2 13.62 -15.12 25.99
C ASN A 2 12.50 -15.81 26.76
N GLU A 3 11.44 -16.23 26.06
CA GLU A 3 10.33 -16.99 26.62
C GLU A 3 10.77 -18.37 27.18
N ALA A 4 11.60 -19.12 26.45
CA ALA A 4 12.13 -20.40 26.93
C ALA A 4 13.02 -20.26 28.18
N LEU A 5 13.71 -19.13 28.36
CA LEU A 5 14.44 -18.83 29.60
C LEU A 5 13.49 -18.52 30.76
N ALA A 6 12.44 -17.72 30.50
CA ALA A 6 11.42 -17.41 31.50
C ALA A 6 10.66 -18.66 31.97
N GLU A 7 10.43 -19.61 31.05
CA GLU A 7 9.79 -20.90 31.33
C GLU A 7 10.76 -21.96 31.88
N GLY A 8 12.04 -21.64 32.07
CA GLY A 8 13.06 -22.59 32.56
C GLY A 8 13.42 -23.72 31.60
N LYS A 9 12.92 -23.68 30.36
CA LYS A 9 13.22 -24.63 29.28
C LYS A 9 14.61 -24.41 28.65
N ALA A 10 15.23 -23.28 28.94
CA ALA A 10 16.61 -22.97 28.59
C ALA A 10 17.39 -22.55 29.85
N ARG A 11 18.67 -22.90 29.91
CA ARG A 11 19.55 -22.58 31.06
C ARG A 11 20.31 -21.26 30.91
N SER A 12 20.54 -20.81 29.68
CA SER A 12 21.29 -19.58 29.39
C SER A 12 20.90 -18.99 28.05
N TYR A 13 21.19 -17.69 27.86
CA TYR A 13 20.92 -16.98 26.60
C TYR A 13 22.06 -17.22 25.59
N PRO A 14 21.83 -17.98 24.50
CA PRO A 14 22.88 -18.42 23.57
C PRO A 14 23.35 -17.31 22.64
N PHE A 15 22.59 -16.22 22.50
CA PHE A 15 22.94 -15.09 21.63
C PHE A 15 23.69 -13.97 22.39
N LYS A 16 24.12 -14.21 23.64
CA LYS A 16 24.75 -13.18 24.49
C LYS A 16 26.01 -12.59 23.88
N TYR A 17 26.76 -13.39 23.13
CA TYR A 17 28.02 -13.00 22.50
C TYR A 17 27.92 -12.88 20.98
N ILE A 18 26.71 -13.00 20.43
CA ILE A 18 26.48 -12.80 19.01
C ILE A 18 26.27 -11.30 18.79
N GLN A 19 27.22 -10.68 18.10
CA GLN A 19 27.08 -9.33 17.60
C GLN A 19 26.41 -9.40 16.23
N ILE A 20 25.37 -8.60 16.05
CA ILE A 20 24.70 -8.43 14.76
C ILE A 20 25.24 -7.14 14.18
N ASP A 21 26.08 -7.27 13.17
CA ASP A 21 26.54 -6.11 12.41
C ASP A 21 25.38 -5.54 11.61
N SER A 22 25.21 -4.22 11.67
CA SER A 22 24.24 -3.51 10.83
C SER A 22 25.03 -2.68 9.82
N GLU A 23 24.76 -2.89 8.54
CA GLU A 23 25.29 -2.02 7.50
C GLU A 23 24.49 -0.71 7.43
N PRO A 24 25.16 0.44 7.24
CA PRO A 24 24.47 1.69 7.02
C PRO A 24 23.71 1.63 5.69
N VAL A 25 22.39 1.76 5.77
CA VAL A 25 21.54 1.84 4.58
C VAL A 25 21.48 3.30 4.13
N GLN A 26 21.99 3.59 2.94
CA GLN A 26 21.71 4.86 2.27
C GLN A 26 20.25 4.88 1.83
N LYS A 27 19.51 5.89 2.27
CA LYS A 27 18.14 6.15 1.84
C LYS A 27 18.13 7.43 1.04
N ASP A 28 17.97 7.30 -0.27
CA ASP A 28 17.77 8.47 -1.11
C ASP A 28 16.37 9.04 -0.81
N LEU A 29 16.33 10.37 -0.66
CA LEU A 29 15.12 11.12 -0.36
C LEU A 29 14.75 11.91 -1.61
N LEU A 30 13.45 12.00 -1.87
CA LEU A 30 12.94 12.84 -2.94
C LEU A 30 12.93 14.30 -2.46
N ASP A 31 13.41 15.21 -3.30
CA ASP A 31 13.28 16.64 -3.10
C ASP A 31 11.92 17.17 -3.59
N LEU A 32 11.62 18.44 -3.30
CA LEU A 32 10.35 19.04 -3.70
C LEU A 32 10.18 19.12 -5.22
N LYS A 33 11.27 19.34 -5.97
CA LYS A 33 11.22 19.44 -7.43
C LYS A 33 10.91 18.08 -8.06
N GLU A 34 11.43 17.00 -7.48
CA GLU A 34 11.12 15.64 -7.92
C GLU A 34 9.66 15.30 -7.65
N ILE A 35 9.10 15.74 -6.52
CA ILE A 35 7.66 15.58 -6.26
C ILE A 35 6.81 16.34 -7.30
N ASP A 36 7.18 17.58 -7.62
CA ASP A 36 6.49 18.39 -8.63
C ASP A 36 6.59 17.73 -10.02
N GLN A 37 7.75 17.19 -10.38
CA GLN A 37 7.94 16.43 -11.63
C GLN A 37 7.07 15.18 -11.69
N ILE A 38 6.91 14.46 -10.57
CA ILE A 38 6.01 13.31 -10.48
C ILE A 38 4.56 13.76 -10.64
N ALA A 39 4.17 14.88 -10.03
CA ALA A 39 2.83 15.43 -10.16
C ALA A 39 2.50 15.82 -11.62
N ASP A 40 3.43 16.51 -12.28
CA ASP A 40 3.25 17.07 -13.62
C ASP A 40 3.51 16.08 -14.76
N LEU A 41 3.83 14.82 -14.45
CA LEU A 41 4.17 13.81 -15.45
C LEU A 41 3.02 13.63 -16.47
N ASP A 42 3.31 13.78 -17.76
CA ASP A 42 2.29 13.60 -18.81
C ASP A 42 1.94 12.10 -18.94
N LEU A 43 0.75 11.74 -18.45
CA LEU A 43 0.25 10.38 -18.42
C LEU A 43 -1.20 10.37 -18.92
N ASN A 44 -1.58 9.28 -19.60
CA ASN A 44 -2.99 9.00 -19.82
C ASN A 44 -3.66 8.79 -18.44
N GLU A 45 -4.64 9.63 -18.11
CA GLU A 45 -5.31 9.63 -16.79
C GLU A 45 -6.02 8.31 -16.46
N GLU A 46 -6.39 7.52 -17.46
CA GLU A 46 -6.99 6.20 -17.26
C GLU A 46 -5.98 5.08 -17.07
N SER A 47 -4.69 5.36 -17.32
CA SER A 47 -3.62 4.37 -17.22
C SER A 47 -3.35 3.94 -15.77
N PHE A 48 -2.78 2.74 -15.64
CA PHE A 48 -2.28 2.23 -14.37
C PHE A 48 -1.20 3.15 -13.74
N LEU A 49 -0.34 3.77 -14.55
CA LEU A 49 0.68 4.69 -14.06
C LEU A 49 0.07 5.95 -13.43
N ALA A 50 -0.98 6.50 -14.06
CA ALA A 50 -1.70 7.64 -13.48
C ALA A 50 -2.38 7.26 -12.15
N GLU A 51 -2.86 6.01 -12.03
CA GLU A 51 -3.36 5.49 -10.76
C GLU A 51 -2.25 5.42 -9.71
N VAL A 52 -1.11 4.79 -10.00
CA VAL A 52 0.03 4.72 -9.06
C VAL A 52 0.48 6.11 -8.63
N ARG A 53 0.55 7.08 -9.55
CA ARG A 53 0.84 8.49 -9.24
C ARG A 53 -0.16 9.06 -8.22
N ARG A 54 -1.46 8.87 -8.43
CA ARG A 54 -2.50 9.33 -7.48
C ARG A 54 -2.33 8.71 -6.09
N TRP A 55 -2.02 7.42 -6.02
CA TRP A 55 -1.78 6.75 -4.73
C TRP A 55 -0.57 7.34 -4.01
N PHE A 56 0.53 7.54 -4.74
CA PHE A 56 1.77 8.09 -4.21
C PHE A 56 1.58 9.55 -3.73
N LEU A 57 1.03 10.42 -4.58
CA LEU A 57 0.82 11.83 -4.23
C LEU A 57 -0.18 12.00 -3.09
N PHE A 58 -1.23 11.18 -3.04
CA PHE A 58 -2.15 11.21 -1.90
C PHE A 58 -1.45 10.83 -0.58
N SER A 59 -0.58 9.81 -0.61
CA SER A 59 0.27 9.46 0.55
C SER A 59 1.13 10.66 0.98
N TYR A 60 1.79 11.32 0.02
CA TYR A 60 2.63 12.48 0.27
C TYR A 60 1.84 13.64 0.91
N TYR A 61 0.74 14.07 0.27
CA TYR A 61 -0.09 15.19 0.73
C TYR A 61 -0.80 14.94 2.06
N THR A 62 -0.94 13.68 2.48
CA THR A 62 -1.49 13.31 3.79
C THR A 62 -0.43 13.12 4.86
N GLY A 63 0.77 13.70 4.66
CA GLY A 63 1.86 13.68 5.63
C GLY A 63 2.63 12.37 5.62
N GLY A 64 2.78 11.74 4.44
CA GLY A 64 3.47 10.46 4.30
C GLY A 64 2.68 9.28 4.85
N MET A 65 1.37 9.22 4.58
CA MET A 65 0.54 8.09 4.99
C MET A 65 1.11 6.79 4.42
N ARG A 66 1.25 5.76 5.26
CA ARG A 66 1.85 4.49 4.81
C ARG A 66 1.03 3.87 3.68
N PHE A 67 1.72 3.27 2.71
CA PHE A 67 1.07 2.61 1.58
C PHE A 67 -0.01 1.60 1.99
N SER A 68 0.23 0.78 3.03
CA SER A 68 -0.77 -0.17 3.54
C SER A 68 -2.04 0.51 4.07
N ASP A 69 -1.88 1.69 4.68
CA ASP A 69 -2.99 2.47 5.20
C ASP A 69 -3.78 3.10 4.02
N VAL A 70 -3.09 3.67 3.02
CA VAL A 70 -3.72 4.18 1.77
C VAL A 70 -4.49 3.07 1.05
N ALA A 71 -3.88 1.89 0.88
CA ALA A 71 -4.46 0.73 0.19
C ALA A 71 -5.75 0.20 0.85
N THR A 72 -5.93 0.47 2.13
CA THR A 72 -7.11 0.05 2.91
C THR A 72 -8.04 1.21 3.27
N LEU A 73 -7.76 2.40 2.75
CA LEU A 73 -8.55 3.60 3.00
C LEU A 73 -9.95 3.48 2.39
N GLN A 74 -10.95 3.94 3.14
CA GLN A 74 -12.37 3.88 2.79
C GLN A 74 -12.95 5.29 2.84
N TRP A 75 -13.97 5.56 2.03
CA TRP A 75 -14.60 6.89 2.00
C TRP A 75 -15.12 7.34 3.37
N LYS A 76 -15.57 6.40 4.22
CA LYS A 76 -15.98 6.67 5.61
C LYS A 76 -14.88 7.28 6.49
N HIS A 77 -13.61 7.13 6.11
CA HIS A 77 -12.46 7.71 6.80
C HIS A 77 -12.29 9.20 6.47
N ILE A 78 -12.89 9.68 5.39
CA ILE A 78 -12.83 11.07 4.95
C ILE A 78 -14.10 11.77 5.39
N ARG A 79 -13.98 12.81 6.22
CA ARG A 79 -15.12 13.53 6.79
C ARG A 79 -14.73 14.94 7.23
N LEU A 80 -15.73 15.79 7.44
CA LEU A 80 -15.52 17.12 7.99
C LEU A 80 -14.91 17.04 9.39
N GLY A 81 -13.86 17.80 9.62
CA GLY A 81 -13.25 17.97 10.93
C GLY A 81 -13.95 19.05 11.77
N PRO A 82 -13.59 19.17 13.06
CA PRO A 82 -14.15 20.19 13.95
C PRO A 82 -13.92 21.63 13.49
N SER A 83 -12.85 21.87 12.72
CA SER A 83 -12.50 23.17 12.17
C SER A 83 -13.23 23.51 10.86
N GLY A 84 -14.13 22.65 10.38
CA GLY A 84 -14.83 22.83 9.11
C GLY A 84 -14.01 22.44 7.87
N HIS A 85 -12.76 22.00 8.03
CA HIS A 85 -11.96 21.45 6.93
C HIS A 85 -12.14 19.94 6.80
N THR A 86 -12.11 19.40 5.58
CA THR A 86 -12.13 17.95 5.33
C THR A 86 -10.86 17.31 5.87
N ARG A 87 -11.00 16.20 6.58
CA ARG A 87 -9.88 15.44 7.18
C ARG A 87 -10.02 13.97 6.86
N VAL A 88 -8.88 13.29 6.76
CA VAL A 88 -8.80 11.83 6.72
C VAL A 88 -8.45 11.30 8.10
N TYR A 89 -9.22 10.31 8.57
CA TYR A 89 -9.07 9.67 9.86
C TYR A 89 -8.90 8.16 9.68
N TRP A 90 -7.81 7.60 10.17
CA TRP A 90 -7.57 6.16 10.08
C TRP A 90 -6.84 5.65 11.32
N LYS A 91 -6.89 4.33 11.49
CA LYS A 91 -6.09 3.62 12.49
C LYS A 91 -4.87 3.02 11.79
N MET A 92 -3.68 3.42 12.20
CA MET A 92 -2.42 2.91 11.64
C MET A 92 -2.32 1.41 11.87
N GLN A 93 -2.11 0.62 10.81
CA GLN A 93 -2.09 -0.84 10.95
C GLN A 93 -0.91 -1.34 11.81
N LYS A 94 0.26 -0.73 11.68
CA LYS A 94 1.49 -1.19 12.35
C LYS A 94 1.49 -0.93 13.86
N THR A 95 1.05 0.26 14.26
CA THR A 95 1.16 0.74 15.65
C THR A 95 -0.17 0.82 16.37
N SER A 96 -1.29 0.66 15.65
CA SER A 96 -2.65 0.82 16.17
C SER A 96 -3.03 2.24 16.62
N ASP A 97 -2.23 3.25 16.29
CA ASP A 97 -2.52 4.66 16.61
C ASP A 97 -3.67 5.22 15.76
N ASN A 98 -4.49 6.08 16.37
CA ASN A 98 -5.52 6.83 15.64
C ASN A 98 -4.94 8.14 15.13
N VAL A 99 -4.99 8.36 13.82
CA VAL A 99 -4.42 9.55 13.18
C VAL A 99 -5.49 10.28 12.39
N GLY A 100 -5.42 11.62 12.43
CA GLY A 100 -6.34 12.51 11.73
C GLY A 100 -5.61 13.67 11.09
N VAL A 101 -5.56 13.73 9.76
CA VAL A 101 -4.81 14.73 8.99
C VAL A 101 -5.78 15.58 8.16
N PRO A 102 -5.68 16.92 8.18
CA PRO A 102 -6.44 17.77 7.26
C PRO A 102 -5.97 17.55 5.82
N LEU A 103 -6.91 17.49 4.89
CA LEU A 103 -6.58 17.30 3.48
C LEU A 103 -6.19 18.64 2.85
N SER A 104 -5.02 18.68 2.20
CA SER A 104 -4.65 19.78 1.32
C SER A 104 -5.59 19.86 0.12
N ASP A 105 -5.53 20.97 -0.61
CA ASP A 105 -6.32 21.15 -1.83
C ASP A 105 -5.93 20.12 -2.90
N ASP A 106 -4.65 19.78 -3.01
CA ASP A 106 -4.15 18.75 -3.94
C ASP A 106 -4.67 17.35 -3.58
N ALA A 107 -4.66 17.00 -2.29
CA ALA A 107 -5.24 15.74 -1.83
C ALA A 107 -6.74 15.68 -2.13
N GLN A 108 -7.46 16.79 -1.94
CA GLN A 108 -8.88 16.88 -2.29
C GLN A 108 -9.10 16.79 -3.80
N GLN A 109 -8.23 17.36 -4.62
CA GLN A 109 -8.30 17.25 -6.08
C GLN A 109 -8.17 15.80 -6.53
N ILE A 110 -7.22 15.05 -5.95
CA ILE A 110 -7.09 13.60 -6.21
C ILE A 110 -8.39 12.88 -5.85
N LEU A 111 -8.99 13.16 -4.69
CA LEU A 111 -10.24 12.52 -4.28
C LEU A 111 -11.40 12.81 -5.24
N ARG A 112 -11.47 14.02 -5.82
CA ARG A 112 -12.53 14.38 -6.80
C ARG A 112 -12.44 13.59 -8.09
N LEU A 113 -11.25 13.12 -8.46
CA LEU A 113 -11.03 12.26 -9.63
C LEU A 113 -11.47 10.81 -9.39
N LEU A 114 -11.68 10.42 -8.14
CA LEU A 114 -12.02 9.05 -7.75
C LEU A 114 -13.52 8.91 -7.54
N ASN A 115 -14.09 7.80 -7.99
CA ASN A 115 -15.51 7.53 -7.82
C ASN A 115 -15.81 6.96 -6.42
N SER A 116 -16.78 7.56 -5.72
CA SER A 116 -17.23 7.13 -4.39
C SER A 116 -18.08 5.85 -4.37
N GLY A 117 -18.36 5.24 -5.53
CA GLY A 117 -19.18 4.03 -5.65
C GLY A 117 -18.55 2.75 -5.10
N SER A 118 -17.22 2.70 -4.92
CA SER A 118 -16.53 1.58 -4.27
C SER A 118 -16.36 1.87 -2.78
N GLY A 119 -16.46 0.85 -1.91
CA GLY A 119 -16.27 1.03 -0.47
C GLY A 119 -14.86 1.51 -0.05
N ARG A 120 -13.90 1.54 -0.99
CA ARG A 120 -12.51 1.98 -0.80
C ARG A 120 -12.24 3.26 -1.60
N VAL A 121 -11.35 4.11 -1.10
CA VAL A 121 -10.93 5.32 -1.81
C VAL A 121 -10.07 4.96 -3.02
N PHE A 122 -9.17 4.00 -2.82
CA PHE A 122 -8.20 3.56 -3.82
C PHE A 122 -8.41 2.08 -4.16
N GLY A 123 -8.23 1.75 -5.43
CA GLY A 123 -8.42 0.42 -6.00
C GLY A 123 -9.68 0.32 -6.86
N ARG A 124 -9.49 0.15 -8.17
CA ARG A 124 -10.53 -0.30 -9.09
C ARG A 124 -10.81 -1.80 -8.87
N GLU A 125 -12.01 -2.26 -9.20
CA GLU A 125 -12.18 -3.67 -9.54
C GLU A 125 -11.44 -3.90 -10.85
N HIS A 126 -10.28 -4.57 -10.77
CA HIS A 126 -9.59 -5.01 -11.97
C HIS A 126 -10.41 -6.13 -12.58
N HIS A 127 -10.54 -6.19 -13.89
CA HIS A 127 -11.18 -7.31 -14.57
C HIS A 127 -10.11 -8.02 -15.39
N LEU A 128 -9.99 -9.35 -15.26
CA LEU A 128 -9.16 -10.12 -16.18
C LEU A 128 -10.00 -10.44 -17.41
N PHE A 129 -9.41 -10.22 -18.59
CA PHE A 129 -9.98 -10.64 -19.86
C PHE A 129 -9.30 -11.94 -20.27
N GLY A 130 -10.01 -13.06 -20.16
CA GLY A 130 -9.61 -14.32 -20.79
C GLY A 130 -9.80 -14.22 -22.31
N GLY A 131 -8.99 -14.95 -23.07
CA GLY A 131 -8.85 -14.81 -24.53
C GLY A 131 -10.16 -14.88 -25.34
N GLU A 132 -11.24 -15.44 -24.79
CA GLU A 132 -12.58 -15.41 -25.37
C GLU A 132 -13.67 -15.28 -24.29
N GLY A 133 -14.09 -14.04 -23.97
CA GLY A 133 -15.40 -13.78 -23.38
C GLY A 133 -15.51 -13.69 -21.85
N THR A 134 -16.40 -12.78 -21.44
CA THR A 134 -16.78 -12.35 -20.08
C THR A 134 -15.67 -11.78 -19.19
N PRO A 135 -15.70 -10.46 -18.89
CA PRO A 135 -14.78 -9.87 -17.92
C PRO A 135 -15.03 -10.46 -16.54
N VAL A 136 -14.01 -11.10 -15.96
CA VAL A 136 -14.10 -11.61 -14.59
C VAL A 136 -13.59 -10.53 -13.64
N PRO A 137 -14.43 -9.97 -12.75
CA PRO A 137 -13.98 -9.02 -11.75
C PRO A 137 -13.00 -9.72 -10.81
N VAL A 138 -11.74 -9.33 -10.89
CA VAL A 138 -10.70 -9.73 -9.96
C VAL A 138 -10.40 -8.62 -8.98
N ARG A 139 -10.43 -8.98 -7.71
CA ARG A 139 -9.89 -8.11 -6.69
C ARG A 139 -8.40 -8.39 -6.59
N VAL A 140 -7.60 -7.39 -6.95
CA VAL A 140 -6.18 -7.38 -6.63
C VAL A 140 -6.03 -7.22 -5.13
N VAL A 141 -5.59 -8.29 -4.47
CA VAL A 141 -5.31 -8.30 -3.02
C VAL A 141 -3.81 -8.34 -2.83
N LEU A 142 -3.29 -7.34 -2.14
CA LEU A 142 -1.91 -7.33 -1.68
C LEU A 142 -1.78 -8.23 -0.45
N TRP A 143 -1.07 -9.35 -0.58
CA TRP A 143 -0.75 -10.19 0.56
C TRP A 143 0.66 -9.90 1.06
N ARG A 144 0.81 -9.77 2.38
CA ARG A 144 2.12 -9.73 3.05
C ARG A 144 2.50 -11.15 3.46
N MET A 145 3.15 -11.90 2.57
CA MET A 145 3.72 -13.20 2.93
C MET A 145 5.09 -12.99 3.60
N TRP A 146 5.25 -13.52 4.81
CA TRP A 146 6.58 -13.76 5.37
C TRP A 146 7.10 -15.05 4.73
N SER A 147 7.76 -14.98 3.58
CA SER A 147 8.47 -16.12 2.98
C SER A 147 9.98 -16.00 3.25
N ARG A 148 10.61 -17.10 3.65
CA ARG A 148 12.06 -17.20 3.89
C ARG A 148 12.84 -17.66 2.65
N GLU A 149 12.19 -17.77 1.49
CA GLU A 149 12.85 -18.23 0.26
C GLU A 149 13.46 -17.06 -0.53
N ALA A 150 14.75 -17.17 -0.83
CA ALA A 150 15.47 -16.25 -1.69
C ALA A 150 14.89 -16.34 -3.12
N GLY A 151 14.10 -15.33 -3.50
CA GLY A 151 13.40 -15.26 -4.80
C GLY A 151 11.89 -15.01 -4.70
N SER A 152 11.31 -15.03 -3.50
CA SER A 152 9.88 -14.66 -3.33
C SER A 152 9.69 -13.15 -3.50
N PRO A 153 8.81 -12.66 -4.40
CA PRO A 153 8.52 -11.24 -4.51
C PRO A 153 7.89 -10.73 -3.21
N PHE A 154 8.33 -9.55 -2.75
CA PHE A 154 7.87 -8.87 -1.54
C PHE A 154 6.37 -8.48 -1.59
N LEU A 155 5.78 -8.55 -2.78
CA LEU A 155 4.38 -8.32 -3.10
C LEU A 155 3.94 -9.46 -4.05
N VAL A 156 2.99 -10.28 -3.62
CA VAL A 156 2.21 -11.09 -4.58
C VAL A 156 0.93 -10.33 -4.87
N LEU A 157 0.74 -9.98 -6.13
CA LEU A 157 -0.52 -9.50 -6.65
C LEU A 157 -1.42 -10.74 -6.83
N ALA A 158 -2.27 -11.05 -5.85
CA ALA A 158 -3.18 -12.18 -5.96
C ALA A 158 -4.54 -11.68 -6.46
N THR A 159 -5.08 -12.33 -7.48
CA THR A 159 -6.44 -12.12 -7.96
C THR A 159 -7.38 -13.03 -7.19
N TRP A 160 -8.25 -12.46 -6.35
CA TRP A 160 -9.26 -13.27 -5.67
C TRP A 160 -10.30 -13.77 -6.69
N LYS A 161 -10.44 -15.11 -6.78
CA LYS A 161 -11.24 -15.95 -7.72
C LYS A 161 -10.57 -16.49 -8.99
N ALA A 162 -9.27 -16.29 -9.23
CA ALA A 162 -8.55 -17.03 -10.28
C ALA A 162 -7.57 -18.03 -9.66
N ASP A 163 -7.40 -19.19 -10.29
CA ASP A 163 -6.36 -20.15 -9.94
C ASP A 163 -4.99 -19.43 -10.00
N PRO A 164 -4.13 -19.52 -8.96
CA PRO A 164 -2.79 -18.93 -8.97
C PRO A 164 -1.94 -19.28 -10.20
N GLY A 165 -2.18 -20.46 -10.80
CA GLY A 165 -1.52 -20.90 -12.03
C GLY A 165 -1.94 -20.06 -13.25
N GLU A 166 -3.24 -19.81 -13.43
CA GLU A 166 -3.78 -19.01 -14.54
C GLU A 166 -3.38 -17.53 -14.43
N ALA A 167 -3.36 -16.97 -13.21
CA ALA A 167 -2.97 -15.58 -12.99
C ALA A 167 -1.50 -15.33 -13.37
N THR A 168 -0.62 -16.31 -13.20
CA THR A 168 0.82 -16.18 -13.48
C THR A 168 1.11 -16.21 -15.00
N GLU A 169 0.31 -16.92 -15.79
CA GLU A 169 0.44 -16.98 -17.26
C GLU A 169 0.08 -15.65 -17.93
N LEU A 170 -0.88 -14.91 -17.36
CA LEU A 170 -1.34 -13.60 -17.84
C LEU A 170 -0.26 -12.51 -17.74
N TYR A 171 0.59 -12.53 -16.72
CA TYR A 171 1.70 -11.57 -16.55
C TYR A 171 2.91 -11.87 -17.45
N ARG A 172 3.03 -13.09 -17.97
CA ARG A 172 4.18 -13.51 -18.80
C ARG A 172 4.05 -13.11 -20.29
N ARG A 173 2.90 -12.55 -20.67
CA ARG A 173 2.56 -12.19 -22.07
C ARG A 173 2.56 -10.67 -22.35
N CYS A 174 2.98 -9.86 -21.39
CA CYS A 174 3.36 -8.45 -21.60
C CYS A 174 4.88 -8.34 -21.61
#